data_AF-A0A1I1AXP2-F1
#
_entry.id   AF-A0A1I1AXP2-F1
#
_cell.length_a   1.000
_cell.length_b   1.000
_cell.length_c   1.000
_cell.angle_alpha   90.00
_cell.angle_beta   90.00
_cell.angle_gamma   90.00
#
_symmetry.space_group_name_H-M   'P 1'
#
loop_
_entity.id
_entity.type
_entity.pdbx_description
1 polymer ?
#
loop_
_entity_poly.entity_id
_entity_poly.type
_entity_poly.pdbx_seq_one_letter_code
_entity_poly.pdbx_strand_id
1 'polypeptide(L)'
;MIRSASIAAGALAAILLSSTAGRAEDLVFNLVNKTDATLERFYTSPTGVEDWEEDVFGKDVLEPGESVKITIADGRRVCEYDLRFEFTEESGYENLEDSQDLCKMGTYTIHD
;
A
#
# COMPACT_ATOMS: atom_id res chain seq x y z
N MET A 1 23.92 -29.60 -60.80
CA MET A 1 23.63 -30.50 -59.66
C MET A 1 24.56 -30.11 -58.51
N ILE A 2 23.96 -29.73 -57.38
CA ILE A 2 24.38 -29.98 -55.99
C ILE A 2 25.74 -29.37 -55.58
N ARG A 3 25.75 -28.20 -54.92
CA ARG A 3 25.75 -27.98 -53.44
C ARG A 3 27.03 -28.58 -52.79
N SER A 4 27.80 -27.89 -51.95
CA SER A 4 27.38 -27.12 -50.78
C SER A 4 28.54 -26.25 -50.28
N ALA A 5 28.26 -25.01 -49.91
CA ALA A 5 29.08 -24.26 -48.96
C ALA A 5 28.39 -24.36 -47.59
N SER A 6 29.15 -24.44 -46.50
CA SER A 6 28.81 -23.87 -45.18
C SER A 6 29.95 -24.11 -44.19
N ILE A 7 30.72 -23.05 -43.91
CA ILE A 7 31.44 -22.89 -42.66
C ILE A 7 30.54 -21.98 -41.82
N ALA A 8 30.06 -22.45 -40.67
CA ALA A 8 29.36 -21.59 -39.72
C ALA A 8 29.94 -21.86 -38.32
N ALA A 9 30.79 -20.95 -37.87
CA ALA A 9 31.30 -20.89 -36.50
C ALA A 9 30.15 -20.48 -35.56
N GLY A 10 29.79 -21.36 -34.63
CA GLY A 10 28.78 -21.08 -33.62
C GLY A 10 29.33 -20.18 -32.52
N ALA A 11 28.86 -18.94 -32.43
CA ALA A 11 29.09 -18.07 -31.29
C ALA A 11 28.05 -18.36 -30.20
N LEU A 12 28.52 -18.81 -29.02
CA LEU A 12 27.68 -18.90 -27.82
C LEU A 12 27.43 -17.48 -27.26
N ALA A 13 26.21 -16.98 -27.39
CA ALA A 13 25.77 -15.78 -26.67
C ALA A 13 25.19 -16.20 -25.31
N ALA A 14 25.94 -15.95 -24.23
CA ALA A 14 25.43 -16.09 -22.87
C ALA A 14 24.53 -14.89 -22.55
N ILE A 15 23.22 -15.13 -22.43
CA ILE A 15 22.24 -14.12 -22.02
C ILE A 15 22.29 -14.04 -20.48
N LEU A 16 22.87 -12.96 -19.95
CA LEU A 16 22.79 -12.63 -18.54
C LEU A 16 21.38 -12.12 -18.24
N LEU A 17 20.54 -12.97 -17.66
CA LEU A 17 19.25 -12.58 -17.08
C LEU A 17 19.53 -11.86 -15.75
N SER A 18 19.60 -10.53 -15.80
CA SER A 18 19.60 -9.71 -14.58
C SER A 18 18.19 -9.75 -13.97
N SER A 19 17.99 -10.56 -12.93
CA SER A 19 16.77 -10.52 -12.13
C SER A 19 16.81 -9.26 -11.25
N THR A 20 16.03 -8.24 -11.62
CA THR A 20 15.80 -7.11 -10.71
C THR A 20 14.89 -7.60 -9.59
N ALA A 21 15.49 -8.07 -8.49
CA ALA A 21 14.79 -8.18 -7.23
C ALA A 21 14.36 -6.77 -6.82
N GLY A 22 13.08 -6.43 -7.04
CA GLY A 22 12.51 -5.20 -6.51
C GLY A 22 12.53 -5.26 -4.98
N ARG A 23 12.89 -4.16 -4.32
CA ARG A 23 12.75 -4.04 -2.86
C ARG A 23 11.31 -3.69 -2.52
N ALA A 24 10.77 -4.26 -1.45
CA ALA A 24 9.56 -3.73 -0.83
C ALA A 24 9.88 -2.30 -0.38
N GLU A 25 9.12 -1.34 -0.87
CA GLU A 25 9.24 0.06 -0.47
C GLU A 25 8.16 0.34 0.57
N ASP A 26 8.48 1.15 1.57
CA ASP A 26 7.50 1.57 2.56
C ASP A 26 6.44 2.43 1.86
N LEU A 27 5.17 2.19 2.16
CA LEU A 27 4.06 2.96 1.61
C LEU A 27 3.82 4.17 2.52
N VAL A 28 3.94 5.38 1.98
CA VAL A 28 3.88 6.62 2.77
C VAL A 28 2.82 7.54 2.20
N PHE A 29 1.85 7.91 3.03
CA PHE A 29 0.81 8.89 2.67
C PHE A 29 0.44 9.75 3.87
N ASN A 30 -0.24 10.87 3.61
CA ASN A 30 -0.78 11.75 4.64
C ASN A 30 -2.25 11.44 4.89
N LEU A 31 -2.64 11.13 6.12
CA LEU A 31 -4.03 10.97 6.52
C LEU A 31 -4.53 12.29 7.12
N VAL A 32 -5.68 12.78 6.65
CA VAL A 32 -6.32 14.01 7.14
C VAL A 32 -7.71 13.68 7.65
N ASN A 33 -7.99 14.05 8.90
CA ASN A 33 -9.33 13.94 9.46
C ASN A 33 -10.07 15.26 9.27
N LYS A 34 -11.01 15.34 8.33
CA LYS A 34 -11.89 16.52 8.18
C LYS A 34 -13.30 16.30 8.72
N THR A 35 -13.52 15.25 9.51
CA THR A 35 -14.78 15.09 10.24
C THR A 35 -14.75 15.91 11.52
N ASP A 36 -15.88 15.99 12.22
CA ASP A 36 -15.99 16.61 13.54
C ASP A 36 -15.75 15.61 14.69
N ALA A 37 -15.26 14.40 14.40
CA ALA A 37 -15.03 13.33 15.38
C ALA A 37 -13.58 12.89 15.44
N THR A 38 -13.10 12.58 16.65
CA THR A 38 -11.77 11.99 16.86
C THR A 38 -11.71 10.60 16.26
N LEU A 39 -10.69 10.35 15.44
CA LEU A 39 -10.39 9.03 14.89
C LEU A 39 -9.49 8.28 15.88
N GLU A 40 -10.00 7.20 16.48
CA GLU A 40 -9.28 6.46 17.51
C GLU A 40 -8.47 5.30 16.98
N ARG A 41 -8.99 4.61 15.96
CA ARG A 41 -8.33 3.42 15.41
C ARG A 41 -8.31 3.50 13.90
N PHE A 42 -7.16 3.15 13.35
CA PHE A 42 -6.94 3.14 11.92
C PHE A 42 -6.29 1.84 11.51
N TYR A 43 -6.97 1.07 10.66
CA TYR A 43 -6.48 -0.22 10.20
C TYR A 43 -6.18 -0.17 8.71
N THR A 44 -5.16 -0.93 8.32
CA THR A 44 -4.82 -1.17 6.92
C THR A 44 -4.59 -2.66 6.73
N SER A 45 -5.12 -3.24 5.65
CA SER A 45 -4.88 -4.63 5.30
C SER A 45 -4.76 -4.78 3.78
N PRO A 46 -3.85 -5.61 3.24
CA PRO A 46 -3.85 -5.89 1.81
C PRO A 46 -5.22 -6.41 1.36
N THR A 47 -5.72 -5.92 0.22
CA THR A 47 -7.04 -6.34 -0.25
C THR A 47 -7.13 -7.85 -0.44
N GLY A 48 -8.21 -8.45 0.07
CA GLY A 48 -8.46 -9.89 0.01
C GLY A 48 -7.94 -10.68 1.22
N VAL A 49 -7.37 -10.01 2.23
CA VAL A 49 -7.17 -10.57 3.57
C VAL A 49 -8.50 -10.44 4.34
N GLU A 50 -8.97 -11.53 4.95
CA GLU A 50 -10.30 -11.58 5.57
C GLU A 50 -10.39 -10.87 6.93
N ASP A 51 -9.30 -10.90 7.70
CA ASP A 51 -9.22 -10.28 9.03
C ASP A 51 -8.44 -8.96 8.98
N TRP A 52 -8.90 -7.97 9.74
CA TRP A 52 -8.15 -6.73 9.92
C TRP A 52 -6.85 -6.99 10.70
N GLU A 53 -5.75 -6.39 10.21
CA GLU A 53 -4.44 -6.44 10.87
C GLU A 53 -4.39 -5.47 12.07
N GLU A 54 -3.21 -5.16 12.59
CA GLU A 54 -3.05 -4.31 13.77
C GLU A 54 -3.49 -2.86 13.53
N ASP A 55 -3.93 -2.20 14.61
CA ASP A 55 -4.19 -0.76 14.60
C ASP A 55 -2.88 0.02 14.43
N VAL A 56 -2.88 0.90 13.44
CA VAL A 56 -1.74 1.74 13.05
C VAL A 56 -1.45 2.81 14.10
N PHE A 57 -2.47 3.30 14.83
CA PHE A 57 -2.28 4.35 15.84
C PHE A 57 -1.84 3.82 17.20
N GLY A 58 -2.28 2.61 17.57
CA GLY A 58 -1.91 1.95 18.81
C GLY A 58 -2.49 2.63 20.06
N LYS A 59 -1.83 3.70 20.53
CA LYS A 59 -2.31 4.52 21.66
C LYS A 59 -2.57 5.97 21.30
N ASP A 60 -2.15 6.37 20.11
CA ASP A 60 -2.37 7.71 19.59
C ASP A 60 -3.76 7.80 18.97
N VAL A 61 -4.20 9.02 18.66
CA VAL A 61 -5.47 9.32 17.98
C VAL A 61 -5.25 10.45 16.98
N LEU A 62 -6.20 10.66 16.08
CA LEU A 62 -6.19 11.79 15.15
C LEU A 62 -7.42 12.68 15.38
N GLU A 63 -7.20 13.85 15.94
CA GLU A 63 -8.25 14.80 16.31
C GLU A 63 -8.92 15.44 15.07
N PRO A 64 -10.14 16.00 15.21
CA PRO A 64 -10.80 16.76 14.15
C PRO A 64 -9.92 17.86 13.57
N GLY A 65 -9.80 17.90 12.24
CA GLY A 65 -9.01 18.88 11.50
C GLY A 65 -7.51 18.61 11.46
N GLU A 66 -7.01 17.59 12.14
CA GLU A 66 -5.59 17.24 12.16
C GLU A 66 -5.18 16.35 10.97
N SER A 67 -3.86 16.24 10.78
CA SER A 67 -3.29 15.33 9.80
C SER A 67 -2.02 14.67 10.33
N VAL A 68 -1.81 13.41 9.94
CA VAL A 68 -0.65 12.62 10.31
C VAL A 68 -0.06 11.93 9.09
N LYS A 69 1.27 11.75 9.08
CA LYS A 69 1.96 10.95 8.08
C LYS A 69 1.91 9.48 8.49
N ILE A 70 1.33 8.65 7.65
CA ILE A 70 1.30 7.20 7.80
C ILE A 70 2.48 6.59 7.05
N THR A 71 3.05 5.52 7.61
CA THR A 71 4.07 4.70 6.97
C THR A 71 3.72 3.24 7.19
N ILE A 72 3.40 2.52 6.12
CA ILE A 72 3.18 1.08 6.14
C ILE A 72 4.47 0.41 5.68
N ALA A 73 5.18 -0.18 6.64
CA ALA A 73 6.48 -0.83 6.46
C ALA A 73 6.40 -2.33 6.78
N ASP A 74 5.39 -3.00 6.23
CA ASP A 74 5.07 -4.42 6.48
C ASP A 74 5.94 -5.40 5.66
N GLY A 75 6.87 -4.88 4.85
CA GLY A 75 7.77 -5.65 4.01
C GLY A 75 7.12 -6.29 2.78
N ARG A 76 5.88 -5.94 2.45
CA ARG A 76 5.15 -6.46 1.29
C ARG A 76 5.41 -5.61 0.03
N ARG A 77 5.02 -6.16 -1.12
CA ARG A 77 5.18 -5.54 -2.45
C ARG A 77 3.85 -5.25 -3.12
N VAL A 78 2.78 -5.20 -2.34
CA VAL A 78 1.40 -4.96 -2.80
C VAL A 78 1.08 -3.48 -2.61
N CYS A 79 0.14 -2.97 -3.41
CA CYS A 79 -0.24 -1.55 -3.41
C CYS A 79 -1.69 -1.34 -3.02
N GLU A 80 -2.56 -2.31 -3.33
CA GLU A 80 -3.99 -2.24 -3.00
C GLU A 80 -4.20 -2.66 -1.54
N TYR A 81 -4.70 -1.74 -0.73
CA TYR A 81 -5.06 -1.97 0.66
C TYR A 81 -6.48 -1.53 0.92
N ASP A 82 -7.14 -2.29 1.78
CA ASP A 82 -8.37 -1.90 2.43
C ASP A 82 -8.01 -1.10 3.69
N LEU A 83 -8.76 -0.03 3.93
CA LEU A 83 -8.60 0.95 5.00
C LEU A 83 -9.84 0.91 5.86
N ARG A 84 -9.69 0.94 7.18
CA ARG A 84 -10.81 1.07 8.12
C ARG A 84 -10.55 2.16 9.15
N PHE A 85 -11.54 2.99 9.35
CA PHE A 85 -11.51 4.17 10.21
C PHE A 85 -12.56 3.99 11.30
N GLU A 86 -12.14 3.97 12.56
CA GLU A 86 -13.05 3.87 13.70
C GLU A 86 -12.94 5.11 14.58
N PHE A 87 -14.04 5.83 14.68
CA PHE A 87 -14.15 7.04 15.47
C PHE A 87 -14.49 6.71 16.93
N THR A 88 -14.29 7.68 17.82
CA THR A 88 -14.74 7.58 19.22
C THR A 88 -16.23 7.23 19.28
N GLU A 89 -16.60 6.23 20.08
CA GLU A 89 -17.99 5.75 20.20
C GLU A 89 -18.98 6.85 20.60
N GLU A 90 -18.53 7.82 21.42
CA GLU A 90 -19.35 8.96 21.88
C GLU A 90 -19.72 9.95 20.76
N SER A 91 -19.01 9.91 19.63
CA SER A 91 -19.23 10.83 18.50
C SER A 91 -20.50 10.53 17.71
N GLY A 92 -20.98 9.28 17.74
CA GLY A 92 -22.10 8.81 16.92
C GLY A 92 -21.78 8.65 15.42
N TYR A 93 -20.52 8.77 15.01
CA TYR A 93 -20.09 8.47 13.64
C TYR A 93 -20.02 6.96 13.41
N GLU A 94 -20.43 6.52 12.23
CA GLU A 94 -20.23 5.13 11.79
C GLU A 94 -18.76 4.91 11.40
N ASN A 95 -18.29 3.67 11.57
CA ASN A 95 -17.00 3.27 11.03
C ASN A 95 -17.03 3.36 9.50
N LEU A 96 -15.93 3.80 8.91
CA LEU A 96 -15.77 3.90 7.46
C LEU A 96 -14.77 2.86 6.97
N GLU A 97 -15.02 2.31 5.79
CA GLU A 97 -14.13 1.40 5.10
C GLU A 97 -13.98 1.83 3.64
N ASP A 98 -12.78 1.69 3.09
CA ASP A 98 -12.47 2.06 1.69
C ASP A 98 -11.26 1.25 1.18
N SER A 99 -11.04 1.21 -0.13
CA SER A 99 -9.89 0.54 -0.75
C SER A 99 -9.08 1.51 -1.60
N GLN A 100 -7.77 1.52 -1.44
CA GLN A 100 -6.88 2.49 -2.08
C GLN A 100 -5.59 1.86 -2.61
N ASP A 101 -5.08 2.42 -3.71
CA ASP A 101 -3.72 2.15 -4.22
C ASP A 101 -2.72 3.06 -3.48
N LEU A 102 -2.13 2.54 -2.41
CA LEU A 102 -1.20 3.27 -1.55
C LEU A 102 0.14 3.59 -2.23
N CYS A 103 0.47 2.93 -3.35
CA CYS A 103 1.69 3.24 -4.12
C CYS A 103 1.52 4.52 -4.96
N LYS A 104 0.28 4.91 -5.25
CA LYS A 104 -0.03 6.13 -6.03
C LYS A 104 -0.63 7.24 -5.18
N MET A 105 -1.10 6.92 -3.98
CA MET A 105 -1.75 7.86 -3.10
C MET A 105 -0.72 8.71 -2.33
N GLY A 106 -0.92 10.03 -2.34
CA GLY A 106 -0.14 10.95 -1.51
C GLY A 106 -0.87 11.35 -0.23
N THR A 107 -2.18 11.58 -0.32
CA THR A 107 -3.03 12.04 0.78
C THR A 107 -4.38 11.34 0.73
N TYR A 108 -4.83 10.83 1.87
CA TYR A 108 -6.21 10.42 2.10
C TYR A 108 -6.90 11.44 3.01
N THR A 109 -8.11 11.84 2.68
CA THR A 109 -8.89 12.78 3.49
C THR A 109 -10.23 12.14 3.83
N ILE A 110 -10.50 12.02 5.12
CA ILE A 110 -11.77 11.55 5.64
C ILE A 110 -12.74 12.71 5.65
N HIS A 111 -13.96 12.49 5.16
CA HIS A 111 -15.04 13.47 5.08
C HIS A 111 -16.27 12.98 5.86
N ASP A 112 -17.16 13.93 6.18
CA ASP A 112 -18.46 13.72 6.81
C ASP A 112 -19.55 13.20 5.85
#